data_AF-A0A2X0L840-F1
#
_entry.id   AF-A0A2X0L840-F1
#
_cell.length_a   1.000
_cell.length_b   1.000
_cell.length_c   1.000
_cell.angle_alpha   90.00
_cell.angle_beta   90.00
_cell.angle_gamma   90.00
#
_symmetry.space_group_name_H-M   'P 1'
#
loop_
_entity.id
_entity.type
_entity.pdbx_description
1 polymer ?
#
loop_
_entity_poly.entity_id
_entity_poly.type
_entity_poly.pdbx_seq_one_letter_code
_entity_poly.pdbx_strand_id
1 'polypeptide(L)'
;MIRQLVQQRARSLARSSLSSPRYLHATSRSHALTKFMFPAMSPTMTEGGIASWKKKEGEAFAPGDVLLEIETDKATMDVEAQDEGVLGKIIVGDGAKGVKVGSIVAILAEEGDDVSEAAIKALTEDGAGEAAPAEVAEDKPQEKASEAPEPKKQETKSETPSVPKKESSMQPSGDHPVILASPLAKRLALEQGIPLAKIKGSGPGGRIVKTDIESYKPEAPKAAAASSSSSSAPAPSASSSAAPAKFTDTPVSNMRRTIASRLTDSKSGTPHYYLTTEINMDRVAKLRDVFNSAAKSAEAAGGVKDGVKTGTKLSFNDFVVKASALALNDVPEVNSGWHGDFVRQ
;
A
#
# COMPACT_ATOMS: atom_id res chain seq x y z
N MET A 1 34.45 79.09 -66.46
CA MET A 1 35.55 78.33 -65.83
C MET A 1 35.21 76.85 -65.87
N ILE A 2 35.61 76.22 -66.96
CA ILE A 2 35.52 74.79 -67.24
C ILE A 2 36.83 74.21 -66.72
N ARG A 3 36.80 73.42 -65.64
CA ARG A 3 37.85 72.46 -65.18
C ARG A 3 37.57 71.97 -63.76
N GLN A 4 36.46 71.27 -63.52
CA GLN A 4 36.34 70.35 -62.38
C GLN A 4 35.31 69.24 -62.69
N LEU A 5 35.44 68.64 -63.87
CA LEU A 5 34.95 67.30 -64.14
C LEU A 5 36.20 66.41 -64.24
N VAL A 6 36.20 65.25 -63.57
CA VAL A 6 37.12 64.08 -63.69
C VAL A 6 37.81 63.64 -62.38
N GLN A 7 37.68 64.33 -61.25
CA GLN A 7 38.09 63.75 -59.97
C GLN A 7 36.88 63.26 -59.17
N GLN A 8 36.94 62.01 -58.71
CA GLN A 8 35.95 61.28 -57.90
C GLN A 8 34.94 60.40 -58.66
N ARG A 9 35.39 59.76 -59.75
CA ARG A 9 34.80 58.49 -60.24
C ARG A 9 35.72 57.33 -59.84
N ALA A 10 35.88 57.09 -58.54
CA ALA A 10 36.61 55.94 -57.98
C ALA A 10 36.35 55.76 -56.48
N ARG A 11 35.07 55.72 -56.07
CA ARG A 11 34.67 55.13 -54.78
C ARG A 11 33.93 53.83 -55.05
N SER A 12 34.64 52.91 -55.70
CA SER A 12 34.25 51.51 -55.73
C SER A 12 34.91 50.82 -54.54
N LEU A 13 34.15 49.93 -53.90
CA LEU A 13 34.65 48.79 -53.12
C LEU A 13 35.20 49.13 -51.72
N ALA A 14 34.29 49.23 -50.74
CA ALA A 14 34.44 48.62 -49.42
C ALA A 14 33.22 48.96 -48.54
N ARG A 15 32.06 48.38 -48.82
CA ARG A 15 31.06 48.16 -47.76
C ARG A 15 31.36 46.80 -47.17
N SER A 16 32.14 46.80 -46.09
CA SER A 16 32.35 45.64 -45.24
C SER A 16 31.01 45.20 -44.67
N SER A 17 30.49 44.09 -45.21
CA SER A 17 29.44 43.30 -44.58
C SER A 17 29.96 42.83 -43.21
N LEU A 18 29.47 43.43 -42.13
CA LEU A 18 29.65 42.92 -40.79
C LEU A 18 28.85 41.61 -40.68
N SER A 19 29.54 40.50 -40.93
CA SER A 19 29.08 39.16 -40.59
C SER A 19 29.08 39.02 -39.07
N SER A 20 27.94 39.29 -38.44
CA SER A 20 27.71 38.91 -37.05
C SER A 20 27.59 37.38 -37.00
N PRO A 21 28.46 36.65 -36.28
CA PRO A 21 28.24 35.22 -36.10
C PRO A 21 26.97 35.06 -35.26
N ARG A 22 25.95 34.41 -35.83
CA ARG A 22 24.84 33.89 -35.04
C ARG A 22 25.40 32.72 -34.26
N TYR A 23 25.72 32.95 -32.99
CA TYR A 23 25.94 31.86 -32.05
C TYR A 23 24.62 31.11 -31.94
N LEU A 24 24.60 29.86 -32.37
CA LEU A 24 23.54 28.94 -31.99
C LEU A 24 23.59 28.88 -30.45
N HIS A 25 22.56 29.37 -29.78
CA HIS A 25 22.37 29.06 -28.38
C HIS A 25 22.23 27.54 -28.29
N ALA A 26 23.29 26.86 -27.85
CA ALA A 26 23.15 25.54 -27.28
C ALA A 26 22.31 25.74 -26.01
N THR A 27 21.01 25.52 -26.11
CA THR A 27 20.18 25.28 -24.92
C THR A 27 20.90 24.21 -24.12
N SER A 28 21.26 24.53 -22.86
CA SER A 28 21.78 23.54 -21.93
C SER A 28 20.87 22.33 -21.99
N ARG A 29 21.42 21.14 -22.24
CA ARG A 29 20.68 19.91 -22.02
C ARG A 29 20.25 19.95 -20.56
N SER A 30 18.95 20.08 -20.33
CA SER A 30 18.36 19.84 -19.02
C SER A 30 18.43 18.34 -18.82
N HIS A 31 19.53 17.90 -18.24
CA HIS A 31 19.76 16.54 -17.77
C HIS A 31 18.59 16.19 -16.83
N ALA A 32 17.65 15.40 -17.32
CA ALA A 32 16.32 15.24 -16.73
C ALA A 32 16.28 13.96 -15.91
N LEU A 33 16.72 14.07 -14.66
CA LEU A 33 16.52 13.02 -13.66
C LEU A 33 15.00 12.73 -13.55
N THR A 34 14.64 11.48 -13.83
CA THR A 34 13.26 11.02 -13.87
C THR A 34 12.94 10.17 -12.64
N LYS A 35 11.80 10.44 -12.00
CA LYS A 35 11.34 9.68 -10.82
C LYS A 35 10.80 8.33 -11.27
N PHE A 36 11.40 7.24 -10.81
CA PHE A 36 10.85 5.90 -11.00
C PHE A 36 9.92 5.57 -9.84
N MET A 37 8.62 5.59 -10.12
CA MET A 37 7.55 5.30 -9.16
C MET A 37 7.24 3.81 -9.13
N PHE A 38 6.83 3.30 -7.97
CA PHE A 38 6.50 1.88 -7.80
C PHE A 38 5.27 1.54 -8.65
N PRO A 39 5.40 0.65 -9.65
CA PRO A 39 4.33 0.41 -10.61
C PRO A 39 3.20 -0.42 -10.01
N ALA A 40 1.97 -0.15 -10.48
CA ALA A 40 0.79 -0.94 -10.14
C ALA A 40 0.74 -2.19 -11.03
N MET A 41 1.09 -3.37 -10.50
CA MET A 41 1.06 -4.63 -11.25
C MET A 41 -0.34 -5.31 -11.24
N SER A 42 -1.31 -4.73 -10.54
CA SER A 42 -2.70 -5.19 -10.54
C SER A 42 -3.67 -4.04 -10.22
N PRO A 43 -4.87 -3.98 -10.82
CA PRO A 43 -5.83 -2.88 -10.59
C PRO A 43 -6.32 -2.75 -9.15
N THR A 44 -6.10 -3.77 -8.30
CA THR A 44 -6.49 -3.75 -6.88
C THR A 44 -5.30 -3.66 -5.92
N MET A 45 -4.10 -3.38 -6.42
CA MET A 45 -2.88 -3.38 -5.61
C MET A 45 -2.61 -1.99 -5.02
N THR A 46 -2.54 -1.90 -3.69
CA THR A 46 -2.21 -0.65 -2.97
C THR A 46 -0.75 -0.61 -2.52
N GLU A 47 -0.15 -1.77 -2.24
CA GLU A 47 1.24 -1.92 -1.81
C GLU A 47 1.86 -3.23 -2.35
N GLY A 48 3.19 -3.28 -2.44
CA GLY A 48 3.95 -4.44 -2.90
C GLY A 48 5.33 -4.55 -2.24
N GLY A 49 6.10 -5.56 -2.62
CA GLY A 49 7.49 -5.71 -2.19
C GLY A 49 8.45 -5.70 -3.37
N ILE A 50 9.69 -5.27 -3.14
CA ILE A 50 10.79 -5.42 -4.09
C ILE A 50 11.53 -6.68 -3.70
N ALA A 51 11.54 -7.68 -4.58
CA ALA A 51 12.25 -8.93 -4.34
C ALA A 51 13.75 -8.74 -4.60
N SER A 52 14.12 -8.27 -5.80
CA SER A 52 15.52 -7.98 -6.15
C SER A 52 15.63 -7.00 -7.32
N TRP A 53 16.58 -6.08 -7.24
CA TRP A 53 17.05 -5.26 -8.34
C TRP A 53 17.98 -6.09 -9.23
N LYS A 54 17.71 -6.12 -10.53
CA LYS A 54 18.57 -6.80 -11.52
C LYS A 54 19.62 -5.84 -12.10
N LYS A 55 19.33 -4.55 -12.10
CA LYS A 55 20.24 -3.46 -12.51
C LYS A 55 20.80 -2.73 -11.29
N LYS A 56 22.07 -2.32 -11.36
CA LYS A 56 22.75 -1.57 -10.29
C LYS A 56 22.77 -0.07 -10.56
N GLU A 57 23.00 0.72 -9.52
CA GLU A 57 23.24 2.16 -9.64
C GLU A 57 24.41 2.43 -10.61
N GLY A 58 24.21 3.36 -11.53
CA GLY A 58 25.10 3.71 -12.64
C GLY A 58 25.03 2.80 -13.87
N GLU A 59 24.19 1.75 -13.88
CA GLU A 59 24.10 0.83 -15.02
C GLU A 59 23.12 1.33 -16.09
N ALA A 60 23.55 1.29 -17.35
CA ALA A 60 22.68 1.55 -18.50
C ALA A 60 21.70 0.40 -18.75
N PHE A 61 20.49 0.72 -19.18
CA PHE A 61 19.44 -0.22 -19.55
C PHE A 61 18.75 0.23 -20.85
N ALA A 62 18.28 -0.75 -21.62
CA ALA A 62 17.51 -0.54 -22.84
C ALA A 62 16.04 -0.99 -22.64
N PRO A 63 15.11 -0.54 -23.49
CA PRO A 63 13.73 -1.02 -23.46
C PRO A 63 13.66 -2.55 -23.53
N GLY A 64 12.93 -3.16 -22.60
CA GLY A 64 12.83 -4.62 -22.44
C GLY A 64 13.86 -5.24 -21.48
N ASP A 65 14.83 -4.49 -20.97
CA ASP A 65 15.69 -4.98 -19.87
C ASP A 65 14.90 -5.06 -18.57
N VAL A 66 15.03 -6.16 -17.82
CA VAL A 66 14.43 -6.28 -16.49
C VAL A 66 15.20 -5.39 -15.50
N LEU A 67 14.52 -4.40 -14.92
CA LEU A 67 15.08 -3.47 -13.93
C LEU A 67 15.07 -4.09 -12.54
N LEU A 68 13.92 -4.62 -12.12
CA LEU A 68 13.72 -5.25 -10.82
C LEU A 68 12.59 -6.29 -10.84
N GLU A 69 12.60 -7.16 -9.86
CA GLU A 69 11.59 -8.18 -9.61
C GLU A 69 10.73 -7.73 -8.42
N ILE A 70 9.41 -7.62 -8.62
CA ILE A 70 8.43 -7.20 -7.63
C ILE A 70 7.69 -8.41 -7.07
N GLU A 71 7.62 -8.53 -5.74
CA GLU A 71 6.74 -9.48 -5.05
C GLU A 71 5.37 -8.83 -4.81
N THR A 72 4.35 -9.29 -5.54
CA THR A 72 2.96 -8.86 -5.37
C THR A 72 2.15 -9.84 -4.52
N ASP A 73 0.88 -9.53 -4.25
CA ASP A 73 -0.10 -10.43 -3.60
C ASP A 73 -0.24 -11.78 -4.33
N LYS A 74 -0.07 -11.81 -5.66
CA LYS A 74 -0.41 -13.00 -6.47
C LYS A 74 0.78 -13.71 -7.07
N ALA A 75 1.86 -12.99 -7.37
CA ALA A 75 3.04 -13.54 -8.01
C ALA A 75 4.25 -12.62 -7.84
N THR A 76 5.45 -13.16 -8.02
CA THR A 76 6.62 -12.35 -8.39
C THR A 76 6.52 -12.00 -9.87
N MET A 77 6.75 -10.74 -10.21
CA MET A 77 6.70 -10.23 -11.57
C MET A 77 7.91 -9.35 -11.85
N ASP A 78 8.49 -9.54 -13.03
CA ASP A 78 9.61 -8.73 -13.52
C ASP A 78 9.08 -7.42 -14.10
N VAL A 79 9.71 -6.31 -13.73
CA VAL A 79 9.45 -4.99 -14.30
C VAL A 79 10.51 -4.69 -15.33
N GLU A 80 10.09 -4.65 -16.58
CA GLU A 80 10.92 -4.29 -17.72
C GLU A 80 11.00 -2.77 -17.89
N ALA A 81 12.15 -2.27 -18.36
CA ALA A 81 12.32 -0.89 -18.74
C ALA A 81 11.48 -0.56 -19.97
N GLN A 82 10.73 0.55 -19.91
CA GLN A 82 9.95 1.04 -21.05
C GLN A 82 10.80 1.94 -21.97
N ASP A 83 11.76 2.64 -21.38
CA ASP A 83 12.64 3.60 -22.04
C ASP A 83 14.11 3.19 -21.87
N GLU A 84 15.01 3.81 -22.63
CA GLU A 84 16.46 3.70 -22.43
C GLU A 84 16.96 4.71 -21.39
N GLY A 85 17.99 4.35 -20.63
CA GLY A 85 18.55 5.25 -19.62
C GLY A 85 19.61 4.59 -18.74
N VAL A 86 20.01 5.29 -17.69
CA VAL A 86 20.95 4.85 -16.66
C VAL A 86 20.24 4.83 -15.31
N LEU A 87 20.39 3.75 -14.54
CA LEU A 87 19.81 3.68 -13.20
C LEU A 87 20.60 4.60 -12.27
N GLY A 88 20.06 5.78 -11.94
CA GLY A 88 20.77 6.78 -11.14
C GLY A 88 21.03 6.35 -9.70
N LYS A 89 19.98 6.33 -8.87
CA LYS A 89 20.08 5.92 -7.46
C LYS A 89 18.85 5.13 -7.02
N ILE A 90 19.07 4.05 -6.27
CA ILE A 90 18.03 3.22 -5.69
C ILE A 90 17.68 3.79 -4.30
N ILE A 91 16.44 4.22 -4.13
CA ILE A 91 15.94 4.78 -2.86
C ILE A 91 15.42 3.65 -1.97
N VAL A 92 14.75 2.67 -2.57
CA VAL A 92 14.21 1.49 -1.88
C VAL A 92 14.96 0.25 -2.34
N GLY A 93 15.79 -0.29 -1.45
CA GLY A 93 16.66 -1.43 -1.74
C GLY A 93 15.95 -2.78 -1.82
N ASP A 94 16.75 -3.82 -2.08
CA ASP A 94 16.31 -5.21 -2.18
C ASP A 94 15.59 -5.72 -0.93
N GLY A 95 14.60 -6.57 -1.12
CA GLY A 95 13.85 -7.22 -0.03
C GLY A 95 12.90 -6.28 0.73
N ALA A 96 12.71 -5.05 0.27
CA ALA A 96 11.77 -4.10 0.88
C ALA A 96 10.32 -4.60 0.75
N LYS A 97 9.55 -4.51 1.83
CA LYS A 97 8.14 -4.96 1.91
C LYS A 97 7.23 -3.77 2.22
N GLY A 98 6.03 -3.74 1.63
CA GLY A 98 5.02 -2.71 1.91
C GLY A 98 5.30 -1.37 1.22
N VAL A 99 5.95 -1.41 0.05
CA VAL A 99 6.16 -0.23 -0.81
C VAL A 99 4.83 0.15 -1.44
N LYS A 100 4.36 1.37 -1.20
CA LYS A 100 3.07 1.86 -1.74
C LYS A 100 3.18 2.07 -3.25
N VAL A 101 2.12 1.72 -3.97
CA VAL A 101 1.99 2.06 -5.40
C VAL A 101 2.09 3.57 -5.57
N GLY A 102 2.91 4.00 -6.53
CA GLY A 102 3.19 5.41 -6.78
C GLY A 102 4.25 6.04 -5.85
N SER A 103 4.83 5.31 -4.89
CA SER A 103 5.97 5.84 -4.13
C SER A 103 7.24 5.85 -4.98
N ILE A 104 8.15 6.79 -4.73
CA ILE A 104 9.41 6.90 -5.47
C ILE A 104 10.36 5.79 -4.99
N VAL A 105 10.84 4.96 -5.92
CA VAL A 105 11.64 3.77 -5.63
C VAL A 105 13.07 3.92 -6.08
N ALA A 106 13.27 4.61 -7.19
CA ALA A 106 14.58 4.94 -7.74
C ALA A 106 14.49 6.24 -8.55
N ILE A 107 15.64 6.75 -8.95
CA ILE A 107 15.78 7.85 -9.89
C ILE A 107 16.52 7.32 -11.12
N LEU A 108 15.94 7.55 -12.29
CA LEU A 108 16.54 7.25 -13.59
C LEU A 108 17.23 8.53 -14.10
N ALA A 109 18.32 8.33 -14.82
CA ALA A 109 19.15 9.37 -15.38
C ALA A 109 19.38 9.09 -16.88
N GLU A 110 19.64 10.10 -17.69
CA GLU A 110 20.07 9.93 -19.09
C GLU A 110 21.60 9.93 -19.21
N GLU A 111 22.12 9.50 -20.37
CA GLU A 111 23.55 9.49 -20.65
C GLU A 111 24.13 10.92 -20.64
N GLY A 112 24.87 11.25 -19.59
CA GLY A 112 25.49 12.57 -19.35
C GLY A 112 24.99 13.30 -18.10
N ASP A 113 23.97 12.78 -17.42
CA ASP A 113 23.39 13.40 -16.22
C ASP A 113 24.34 13.35 -15.00
N ASP A 114 24.36 14.43 -14.21
CA ASP A 114 25.08 14.45 -12.94
C ASP A 114 24.26 13.73 -11.85
N VAL A 115 24.65 12.50 -11.54
CA VAL A 115 24.04 11.63 -10.52
C VAL A 115 24.46 12.05 -9.10
N SER A 116 24.80 13.32 -8.89
CA SER A 116 25.26 13.84 -7.61
C SER A 116 24.16 13.80 -6.55
N GLU A 117 24.53 13.47 -5.30
CA GLU A 117 23.57 13.29 -4.20
C GLU A 117 22.70 14.53 -3.92
N ALA A 118 23.14 15.72 -4.34
CA ALA A 118 22.41 16.96 -4.20
C ALA A 118 21.20 17.06 -5.16
N ALA A 119 21.35 16.60 -6.41
CA ALA A 119 20.26 16.59 -7.39
C ALA A 119 19.21 15.52 -7.04
N ILE A 120 19.68 14.39 -6.52
CA ILE A 120 18.83 13.29 -6.04
C ILE A 120 18.00 13.72 -4.81
N LYS A 121 18.60 14.45 -3.86
CA LYS A 121 17.88 14.96 -2.67
C LYS A 121 16.78 15.95 -3.04
N ALA A 122 17.03 16.86 -3.97
CA ALA A 122 16.02 17.84 -4.43
C ALA A 122 14.76 17.15 -5.00
N LEU A 123 14.92 16.06 -5.75
CA LEU A 123 13.79 15.33 -6.33
C LEU A 123 13.01 14.47 -5.32
N THR A 124 13.67 14.02 -4.24
CA THR A 124 13.04 13.26 -3.17
C THR A 124 12.33 14.14 -2.13
N GLU A 125 12.76 15.38 -1.94
CA GLU A 125 12.17 16.31 -0.95
C GLU A 125 10.91 17.02 -1.48
N ASP A 126 10.81 17.28 -2.79
CA ASP A 126 9.58 17.80 -3.43
C ASP A 126 8.42 16.77 -3.52
N GLY A 127 8.55 15.60 -2.91
CA GLY A 127 7.54 14.53 -2.91
C GLY A 127 6.91 14.21 -1.54
N ALA A 128 7.32 14.93 -0.48
CA ALA A 128 6.82 14.74 0.88
C ALA A 128 5.85 15.87 1.29
N GLY A 129 4.79 16.07 0.53
CA GLY A 129 3.75 17.04 0.86
C GLY A 129 2.60 17.03 -0.14
N GLU A 130 1.38 17.00 0.37
CA GLU A 130 0.12 17.27 -0.32
C GLU A 130 -0.40 16.23 -1.35
N ALA A 131 -1.20 15.29 -0.84
CA ALA A 131 -2.34 14.73 -1.59
C ALA A 131 -3.59 14.82 -0.72
N ALA A 132 -4.07 16.05 -0.51
CA ALA A 132 -5.45 16.35 -0.14
C ALA A 132 -6.18 16.81 -1.41
N PRO A 133 -7.21 16.10 -1.88
CA PRO A 133 -8.06 16.62 -2.96
C PRO A 133 -8.88 17.82 -2.48
N ALA A 134 -8.62 18.95 -3.12
CA ALA A 134 -9.36 20.20 -2.98
C ALA A 134 -10.83 20.05 -3.42
N GLU A 135 -11.71 20.63 -2.61
CA GLU A 135 -13.09 20.95 -2.95
C GLU A 135 -13.14 21.84 -4.19
N VAL A 136 -14.03 21.48 -5.11
CA VAL A 136 -14.42 22.30 -6.26
C VAL A 136 -15.48 23.30 -5.80
N ALA A 137 -15.21 24.59 -6.01
CA ALA A 137 -16.16 25.68 -5.80
C ALA A 137 -16.36 26.47 -7.11
N GLU A 138 -17.62 26.51 -7.58
CA GLU A 138 -18.30 27.52 -8.40
C GLU A 138 -19.70 26.95 -8.71
N ASP A 139 -20.85 27.64 -8.70
CA ASP A 139 -21.18 29.07 -8.59
C ASP A 139 -22.67 29.19 -8.14
N LYS A 140 -23.02 30.36 -7.62
CA LYS A 140 -24.30 30.83 -7.03
C LYS A 140 -25.39 31.03 -8.08
N PRO A 141 -26.69 31.07 -7.70
CA PRO A 141 -27.37 32.39 -7.64
C PRO A 141 -28.19 32.70 -6.37
N GLN A 142 -28.17 34.01 -6.03
CA GLN A 142 -28.98 34.83 -5.09
C GLN A 142 -30.50 34.82 -5.49
N GLU A 143 -31.55 35.16 -4.72
CA GLU A 143 -31.79 35.90 -3.47
C GLU A 143 -33.32 35.87 -3.15
N LYS A 144 -33.76 35.74 -1.88
CA LYS A 144 -34.72 36.65 -1.20
C LYS A 144 -35.07 36.23 0.24
N ALA A 145 -35.36 37.27 1.02
CA ALA A 145 -35.33 37.44 2.47
C ALA A 145 -36.63 37.09 3.23
N SER A 146 -36.55 37.32 4.56
CA SER A 146 -37.59 37.38 5.63
C SER A 146 -37.86 36.02 6.30
N GLU A 147 -37.91 35.84 7.63
CA GLU A 147 -37.75 36.70 8.82
C GLU A 147 -37.50 35.78 10.03
N ALA A 148 -36.73 36.22 11.01
CA ALA A 148 -36.79 35.71 12.38
C ALA A 148 -37.87 36.48 13.15
N PRO A 149 -38.50 35.89 14.18
CA PRO A 149 -38.05 36.26 15.53
C PRO A 149 -38.05 35.12 16.57
N GLU A 150 -37.09 35.20 17.49
CA GLU A 150 -37.02 34.61 18.84
C GLU A 150 -38.07 35.25 19.80
N PRO A 151 -38.12 34.95 21.12
CA PRO A 151 -38.21 33.66 21.84
C PRO A 151 -39.30 33.73 22.95
N LYS A 152 -39.67 32.60 23.61
CA LYS A 152 -40.26 32.66 24.96
C LYS A 152 -40.08 31.39 25.78
N LYS A 153 -39.90 31.63 27.09
CA LYS A 153 -39.43 30.78 28.19
C LYS A 153 -40.61 30.32 29.09
N GLN A 154 -40.35 29.31 29.94
CA GLN A 154 -41.07 28.80 31.14
C GLN A 154 -41.82 27.45 30.95
N GLU A 155 -41.35 26.36 31.59
CA GLU A 155 -41.72 25.80 32.94
C GLU A 155 -43.18 25.28 32.97
N THR A 156 -43.59 24.09 33.45
CA THR A 156 -43.10 23.16 34.49
C THR A 156 -43.95 21.85 34.48
N LYS A 157 -43.39 20.76 35.07
CA LYS A 157 -44.04 19.57 35.71
C LYS A 157 -44.86 18.61 34.82
N SER A 158 -45.01 17.31 35.10
CA SER A 158 -44.42 16.28 35.98
C SER A 158 -45.31 15.04 35.73
N GLU A 159 -44.75 13.84 35.53
CA GLU A 159 -45.26 12.57 36.10
C GLU A 159 -44.47 11.35 35.60
N THR A 160 -43.87 10.65 36.56
CA THR A 160 -43.38 9.27 36.58
C THR A 160 -44.57 8.29 36.69
N PRO A 161 -44.44 7.00 36.30
CA PRO A 161 -43.84 5.93 37.14
C PRO A 161 -43.14 4.81 36.31
N SER A 162 -42.42 3.80 36.80
CA SER A 162 -41.78 3.37 38.04
C SER A 162 -40.83 2.20 37.67
N VAL A 163 -39.77 2.01 38.45
CA VAL A 163 -38.70 1.00 38.29
C VAL A 163 -39.15 -0.40 38.80
N PRO A 164 -38.39 -1.50 38.59
CA PRO A 164 -37.32 -1.88 39.55
C PRO A 164 -36.06 -2.47 38.86
N LYS A 165 -34.88 -1.85 39.02
CA LYS A 165 -33.78 -2.17 39.96
C LYS A 165 -33.59 -3.68 40.23
N LYS A 166 -32.54 -4.25 39.61
CA LYS A 166 -31.86 -5.45 40.12
C LYS A 166 -30.39 -5.08 40.40
N GLU A 167 -30.08 -5.05 41.69
CA GLU A 167 -28.72 -5.03 42.21
C GLU A 167 -28.08 -6.40 41.98
N SER A 168 -26.83 -6.41 41.51
CA SER A 168 -25.92 -7.53 41.71
C SER A 168 -24.60 -6.96 42.18
N SER A 169 -24.41 -7.05 43.48
CA SER A 169 -23.11 -6.97 44.15
C SER A 169 -22.28 -8.18 43.74
N MET A 170 -21.17 -7.95 43.04
CA MET A 170 -20.11 -8.94 42.89
C MET A 170 -18.86 -8.40 43.58
N GLN A 171 -18.49 -8.98 44.72
CA GLN A 171 -17.16 -8.81 45.30
C GLN A 171 -16.13 -9.46 44.37
N PRO A 172 -14.96 -8.83 44.11
CA PRO A 172 -13.81 -9.57 43.62
C PRO A 172 -13.05 -10.15 44.82
N SER A 173 -12.95 -11.48 44.84
CA SER A 173 -11.89 -12.19 45.55
C SER A 173 -10.57 -11.96 44.81
N GLY A 174 -9.52 -11.55 45.53
CA GLY A 174 -8.15 -11.46 45.04
C GLY A 174 -7.43 -10.22 45.55
N ASP A 175 -6.24 -10.40 46.12
CA ASP A 175 -5.31 -9.38 46.66
C ASP A 175 -4.75 -8.43 45.58
N HIS A 176 -5.59 -7.90 44.70
CA HIS A 176 -5.20 -6.97 43.65
C HIS A 176 -5.85 -5.60 43.88
N PRO A 177 -5.07 -4.52 44.06
CA PRO A 177 -5.63 -3.19 44.23
C PRO A 177 -6.47 -2.81 43.02
N VAL A 178 -7.70 -2.33 43.24
CA VAL A 178 -8.60 -1.91 42.16
C VAL A 178 -8.04 -0.65 41.49
N ILE A 179 -7.41 -0.82 40.33
CA ILE A 179 -6.82 0.29 39.58
C ILE A 179 -7.91 1.01 38.77
N LEU A 180 -8.18 2.25 39.16
CA LEU A 180 -9.11 3.16 38.46
C LEU A 180 -8.41 3.69 37.21
N ALA A 181 -8.74 3.15 36.03
CA ALA A 181 -8.21 3.61 34.76
C ALA A 181 -9.35 3.86 33.76
N SER A 182 -9.22 4.91 32.95
CA SER A 182 -10.16 5.17 31.85
C SER A 182 -10.12 4.04 30.81
N PRO A 183 -11.23 3.74 30.11
CA PRO A 183 -11.26 2.67 29.11
C PRO A 183 -10.21 2.83 28.00
N LEU A 184 -9.95 4.07 27.59
CA LEU A 184 -8.94 4.43 26.60
C LEU A 184 -7.52 4.17 27.14
N ALA A 185 -7.25 4.54 28.39
CA ALA A 185 -5.99 4.26 29.06
C ALA A 185 -5.71 2.75 29.17
N LYS A 186 -6.72 1.93 29.52
CA LYS A 186 -6.54 0.47 29.58
C LYS A 186 -6.12 -0.13 28.23
N ARG A 187 -6.69 0.38 27.13
CA ARG A 187 -6.35 -0.07 25.78
C ARG A 187 -4.91 0.32 25.40
N LEU A 188 -4.52 1.58 25.63
CA LEU A 188 -3.16 2.07 25.31
C LEU A 188 -2.08 1.40 26.15
N ALA A 189 -2.34 1.12 27.43
CA ALA A 189 -1.39 0.42 28.30
C ALA A 189 -1.16 -1.03 27.84
N LEU A 190 -2.18 -1.70 27.30
CA LEU A 190 -2.07 -3.05 26.73
C LEU A 190 -1.25 -3.02 25.43
N GLU A 191 -1.51 -2.06 24.55
CA GLU A 191 -0.78 -1.87 23.29
C GLU A 191 0.71 -1.52 23.51
N GLN A 192 1.02 -0.74 24.55
CA GLN A 192 2.40 -0.33 24.88
C GLN A 192 3.10 -1.24 25.90
N GLY A 193 2.42 -2.29 26.39
CA GLY A 193 2.98 -3.23 27.37
C GLY A 193 3.28 -2.61 28.75
N ILE A 194 2.59 -1.53 29.12
CA ILE A 194 2.87 -0.79 30.35
C ILE A 194 1.97 -1.30 31.49
N PRO A 195 2.55 -1.76 32.62
CA PRO A 195 1.77 -2.23 33.75
C PRO A 195 1.10 -1.04 34.47
N LEU A 196 -0.23 -0.98 34.43
CA LEU A 196 -1.06 0.06 35.08
C LEU A 196 -0.80 0.20 36.59
N ALA A 197 -0.24 -0.82 37.25
CA ALA A 197 0.12 -0.79 38.66
C ALA A 197 1.28 0.16 38.98
N LYS A 198 2.10 0.55 37.99
CA LYS A 198 3.26 1.44 38.15
C LYS A 198 2.96 2.89 37.80
N ILE A 199 1.75 3.18 37.32
CA ILE A 199 1.34 4.52 36.89
C ILE A 199 0.42 5.13 37.94
N LYS A 200 0.76 6.33 38.43
CA LYS A 200 -0.11 7.13 39.30
C LYS A 200 -1.05 7.95 38.43
N GLY A 201 -2.35 7.74 38.56
CA GLY A 201 -3.36 8.44 37.75
C GLY A 201 -3.54 9.91 38.15
N SER A 202 -3.58 10.79 37.16
CA SER A 202 -3.75 12.25 37.32
C SER A 202 -5.21 12.73 37.12
N GLY A 203 -6.11 11.84 36.71
CA GLY A 203 -7.53 12.15 36.49
C GLY A 203 -8.36 12.27 37.78
N PRO A 204 -9.61 12.78 37.68
CA PRO A 204 -10.50 12.95 38.83
C PRO A 204 -10.70 11.63 39.60
N GLY A 205 -10.38 11.65 40.90
CA GLY A 205 -10.41 10.46 41.77
C GLY A 205 -9.22 9.52 41.63
N GLY A 206 -8.06 10.00 41.16
CA GLY A 206 -6.84 9.18 41.00
C GLY A 206 -6.89 8.25 39.79
N ARG A 207 -7.71 8.60 38.78
CA ARG A 207 -7.94 7.79 37.59
C ARG A 207 -6.81 7.94 36.58
N ILE A 208 -6.30 6.84 36.03
CA ILE A 208 -5.28 6.85 34.98
C ILE A 208 -5.91 7.31 33.65
N VAL A 209 -5.37 8.39 33.08
CA VAL A 209 -5.79 8.98 31.81
C VAL A 209 -4.71 8.79 30.74
N LYS A 210 -5.05 9.08 29.48
CA LYS A 210 -4.16 8.89 28.30
C LYS A 210 -2.77 9.50 28.50
N THR A 211 -2.72 10.72 29.04
CA THR A 211 -1.48 11.46 29.28
C THR A 211 -0.54 10.77 30.26
N ASP A 212 -1.06 10.00 31.21
CA ASP A 212 -0.26 9.31 32.23
C ASP A 212 0.45 8.06 31.65
N ILE A 213 -0.08 7.51 30.56
CA ILE A 213 0.51 6.38 29.84
C ILE A 213 1.57 6.87 28.86
N GLU A 214 1.27 7.94 28.12
CA GLU A 214 2.21 8.53 27.16
C GLU A 214 3.43 9.17 27.84
N SER A 215 3.27 9.64 29.08
CA SER A 215 4.38 10.20 29.88
C SER A 215 5.15 9.15 30.69
N TYR A 216 4.73 7.88 30.68
CA TYR A 216 5.40 6.82 31.44
C TYR A 216 6.69 6.38 30.73
N LYS A 217 7.83 6.79 31.30
CA LYS A 217 9.15 6.34 30.88
C LYS A 217 9.58 5.16 31.76
N PRO A 218 9.93 3.99 31.20
CA PRO A 218 10.36 2.85 32.00
C PRO A 218 11.66 3.19 32.73
N GLU A 219 11.58 3.30 34.05
CA GLU A 219 12.74 3.49 34.91
C GLU A 219 13.48 2.16 35.06
N ALA A 220 14.72 2.10 34.58
CA ALA A 220 15.60 0.96 34.81
C ALA A 220 15.86 0.81 36.31
N PRO A 221 15.83 -0.41 36.89
CA PRO A 221 16.03 -0.58 38.32
C PRO A 221 17.44 -0.12 38.73
N LYS A 222 17.48 0.95 39.51
CA LYS A 222 18.67 1.48 40.17
C LYS A 222 19.05 0.53 41.33
N ALA A 223 19.94 -0.42 41.05
CA ALA A 223 20.58 -1.20 42.10
C ALA A 223 21.58 -0.32 42.85
N ALA A 224 21.36 -0.22 44.16
CA ALA A 224 22.23 0.48 45.09
C ALA A 224 23.59 -0.24 45.24
N ALA A 225 24.59 0.57 45.53
CA ALA A 225 26.00 0.24 45.59
C ALA A 225 26.38 -0.76 46.69
N ALA A 226 27.33 -1.64 46.36
CA ALA A 226 28.37 -2.12 47.27
C ALA A 226 29.72 -2.20 46.51
N SER A 227 30.75 -1.64 47.14
CA SER A 227 32.21 -1.65 46.85
C SER A 227 32.75 -2.99 46.32
N SER A 228 33.83 -3.14 45.54
CA SER A 228 35.10 -2.39 45.41
C SER A 228 35.88 -2.81 44.13
N SER A 229 36.61 -1.86 43.55
CA SER A 229 37.76 -1.93 42.63
C SER A 229 38.29 -3.28 42.09
N SER A 230 38.35 -3.43 40.76
CA SER A 230 39.62 -3.50 39.99
C SER A 230 39.37 -3.50 38.47
N SER A 231 40.36 -2.96 37.75
CA SER A 231 40.44 -2.61 36.33
C SER A 231 40.25 -3.78 35.33
N SER A 232 39.45 -3.58 34.28
CA SER A 232 39.84 -3.89 32.87
C SER A 232 38.83 -3.30 31.86
N ALA A 233 39.33 -2.94 30.68
CA ALA A 233 38.65 -2.23 29.59
C ALA A 233 37.48 -3.02 28.95
N PRO A 234 36.45 -2.35 28.39
CA PRO A 234 35.30 -3.04 27.81
C PRO A 234 35.63 -3.59 26.42
N ALA A 235 35.81 -4.91 26.34
CA ALA A 235 35.61 -5.68 25.12
C ALA A 235 34.10 -5.75 24.79
N PRO A 236 33.69 -5.86 23.51
CA PRO A 236 32.29 -5.85 23.13
C PRO A 236 31.54 -6.98 23.81
N SER A 237 30.44 -6.62 24.48
CA SER A 237 29.49 -7.51 25.14
C SER A 237 29.07 -8.65 24.21
N ALA A 238 29.68 -9.82 24.40
CA ALA A 238 29.20 -11.07 23.85
C ALA A 238 27.75 -11.25 24.28
N SER A 239 26.85 -11.38 23.31
CA SER A 239 25.44 -11.68 23.52
C SER A 239 25.30 -12.83 24.51
N SER A 240 24.44 -12.65 25.52
CA SER A 240 23.98 -13.71 26.40
C SER A 240 23.71 -14.98 25.58
N SER A 241 24.38 -16.08 25.90
CA SER A 241 24.05 -17.39 25.33
C SER A 241 22.66 -17.78 25.81
N ALA A 242 21.64 -17.36 25.07
CA ALA A 242 20.30 -17.88 25.19
C ALA A 242 20.39 -19.38 24.92
N ALA A 243 19.84 -20.17 25.85
CA ALA A 243 19.58 -21.59 25.65
C ALA A 243 18.96 -21.81 24.26
N PRO A 244 19.24 -22.91 23.55
CA PRO A 244 18.72 -23.13 22.20
C PRO A 244 17.21 -22.94 22.23
N ALA A 245 16.73 -21.94 21.49
CA ALA A 245 15.31 -21.65 21.41
C ALA A 245 14.62 -22.94 20.92
N LYS A 246 13.61 -23.41 21.65
CA LYS A 246 12.84 -24.61 21.29
C LYS A 246 11.99 -24.42 20.02
N PHE A 247 12.10 -23.26 19.38
CA PHE A 247 11.33 -22.86 18.22
C PHE A 247 12.22 -22.07 17.25
N THR A 248 11.84 -22.11 15.98
CA THR A 248 12.45 -21.34 14.90
C THR A 248 11.41 -20.37 14.37
N ASP A 249 11.73 -19.08 14.41
CA ASP A 249 10.87 -18.05 13.80
C ASP A 249 11.19 -17.95 12.31
N THR A 250 10.16 -18.12 11.48
CA THR A 250 10.26 -17.93 10.02
C THR A 250 9.52 -16.65 9.62
N PRO A 251 10.13 -15.74 8.84
CA PRO A 251 9.47 -14.51 8.43
C PRO A 251 8.29 -14.78 7.50
N VAL A 252 7.21 -14.01 7.67
CA VAL A 252 6.00 -14.10 6.83
C VAL A 252 6.23 -13.42 5.47
N SER A 253 5.82 -14.10 4.38
CA SER A 253 5.83 -13.55 3.01
C SER A 253 4.70 -12.53 2.81
N ASN A 254 4.84 -11.65 1.81
CA ASN A 254 3.82 -10.63 1.57
C ASN A 254 2.51 -11.27 1.09
N MET A 255 2.60 -12.23 0.17
CA MET A 255 1.45 -13.03 -0.29
C MET A 255 0.67 -13.67 0.88
N ARG A 256 1.39 -14.25 1.87
CA ARG A 256 0.72 -14.88 3.03
C ARG A 256 0.00 -13.85 3.90
N ARG A 257 0.57 -12.65 4.05
CA ARG A 257 -0.05 -11.55 4.80
C ARG A 257 -1.37 -11.12 4.17
N THR A 258 -1.38 -10.92 2.85
CA THR A 258 -2.60 -10.49 2.13
C THR A 258 -3.70 -11.55 2.17
N ILE A 259 -3.34 -12.83 1.97
CA ILE A 259 -4.29 -13.94 2.10
C ILE A 259 -4.87 -13.98 3.53
N ALA A 260 -4.03 -13.82 4.56
CA ALA A 260 -4.49 -13.81 5.95
C ALA A 260 -5.46 -12.65 6.24
N SER A 261 -5.18 -11.44 5.71
CA SER A 261 -6.09 -10.29 5.84
C SER A 261 -7.45 -10.60 5.20
N ARG A 262 -7.47 -11.01 3.92
CA ARG A 262 -8.73 -11.30 3.20
C ARG A 262 -9.54 -12.43 3.83
N LEU A 263 -8.88 -13.48 4.32
CA LEU A 263 -9.56 -14.58 5.01
C LEU A 263 -10.17 -14.11 6.34
N THR A 264 -9.46 -13.25 7.07
CA THR A 264 -9.96 -12.67 8.33
C THR A 264 -11.15 -11.77 8.07
N ASP A 265 -11.08 -10.90 7.07
CA ASP A 265 -12.18 -10.00 6.67
C ASP A 265 -13.40 -10.78 6.21
N SER A 266 -13.22 -11.80 5.37
CA SER A 266 -14.30 -12.67 4.91
C SER A 266 -14.97 -13.42 6.06
N LYS A 267 -14.18 -14.03 6.96
CA LYS A 267 -14.70 -14.87 8.03
C LYS A 267 -15.35 -14.09 9.17
N SER A 268 -14.85 -12.88 9.44
CA SER A 268 -15.42 -11.99 10.46
C SER A 268 -16.60 -11.18 9.93
N GLY A 269 -16.57 -10.74 8.66
CA GLY A 269 -17.60 -9.90 8.06
C GLY A 269 -18.84 -10.65 7.60
N THR A 270 -18.71 -11.91 7.16
CA THR A 270 -19.83 -12.68 6.60
C THR A 270 -20.31 -13.78 7.56
N PRO A 271 -21.60 -13.86 7.90
CA PRO A 271 -22.15 -14.97 8.68
C PRO A 271 -22.20 -16.25 7.84
N HIS A 272 -21.31 -17.20 8.11
CA HIS A 272 -21.24 -18.45 7.37
C HIS A 272 -22.15 -19.52 7.98
N TYR A 273 -22.91 -20.20 7.13
CA TYR A 273 -23.55 -21.47 7.44
C TYR A 273 -23.20 -22.47 6.34
N TYR A 274 -23.20 -23.76 6.66
CA TYR A 274 -22.73 -24.81 5.75
C TYR A 274 -23.86 -25.75 5.40
N LEU A 275 -23.99 -26.07 4.11
CA LEU A 275 -24.89 -27.07 3.58
C LEU A 275 -24.07 -28.18 2.93
N THR A 276 -24.44 -29.42 3.21
CA THR A 276 -23.81 -30.61 2.63
C THR A 276 -24.88 -31.45 1.94
N THR A 277 -24.60 -31.89 0.72
CA THR A 277 -25.44 -32.83 -0.03
C THR A 277 -24.56 -33.90 -0.67
N GLU A 278 -25.14 -35.07 -0.88
CA GLU A 278 -24.50 -36.16 -1.61
C GLU A 278 -25.00 -36.17 -3.05
N ILE A 279 -24.11 -36.39 -4.02
CA ILE A 279 -24.43 -36.40 -5.45
C ILE A 279 -23.91 -37.70 -6.06
N ASN A 280 -24.79 -38.47 -6.71
CA ASN A 280 -24.39 -39.65 -7.48
C ASN A 280 -23.72 -39.22 -8.80
N MET A 281 -22.48 -39.67 -9.01
CA MET A 281 -21.65 -39.30 -10.18
C MET A 281 -21.55 -40.40 -11.24
N ASP A 282 -22.28 -41.53 -11.11
CA ASP A 282 -22.13 -42.70 -11.98
C ASP A 282 -22.45 -42.38 -13.45
N ARG A 283 -23.49 -41.57 -13.68
CA ARG A 283 -23.89 -41.14 -15.02
C ARG A 283 -22.88 -40.16 -15.61
N VAL A 284 -22.33 -39.26 -14.79
CA VAL A 284 -21.32 -38.29 -15.21
C VAL A 284 -20.01 -38.99 -15.56
N ALA A 285 -19.63 -40.03 -14.82
CA ALA A 285 -18.46 -40.85 -15.13
C ALA A 285 -18.58 -41.51 -16.52
N LYS A 286 -19.72 -42.14 -16.81
CA LYS A 286 -19.98 -42.73 -18.13
C LYS A 286 -19.98 -41.68 -19.25
N LEU A 287 -20.63 -40.54 -19.02
CA LEU A 287 -20.68 -39.43 -19.96
C LEU A 287 -19.28 -38.88 -20.26
N ARG A 288 -18.44 -38.74 -19.23
CA ARG A 288 -17.04 -38.33 -19.35
C ARG A 288 -16.23 -39.30 -20.20
N ASP A 289 -16.42 -40.60 -20.04
CA ASP A 289 -15.72 -41.61 -20.85
C ASP A 289 -16.14 -41.55 -22.32
N VAL A 290 -17.42 -41.32 -22.61
CA VAL A 290 -17.92 -41.10 -23.97
C VAL A 290 -17.30 -39.84 -24.57
N PHE A 291 -17.30 -38.71 -23.85
CA PHE A 291 -16.69 -37.49 -24.37
C PHE A 291 -15.17 -37.58 -24.53
N ASN A 292 -14.48 -38.25 -23.61
CA ASN A 292 -13.02 -38.42 -23.71
C ASN A 292 -12.61 -39.39 -24.81
N SER A 293 -13.41 -40.43 -25.08
CA SER A 293 -13.17 -41.31 -26.24
C SER A 293 -13.45 -40.59 -27.56
N ALA A 294 -14.50 -39.79 -27.64
CA ALA A 294 -14.79 -38.94 -28.79
C ALA A 294 -13.77 -37.81 -28.98
N ALA A 295 -13.23 -37.26 -27.89
CA ALA A 295 -12.18 -36.24 -27.94
C ALA A 295 -10.89 -36.82 -28.55
N LYS A 296 -10.51 -38.05 -28.19
CA LYS A 296 -9.35 -38.73 -28.78
C LYS A 296 -9.51 -38.98 -30.29
N SER A 297 -10.71 -39.34 -30.75
CA SER A 297 -10.96 -39.51 -32.18
C SER A 297 -10.98 -38.18 -32.93
N ALA A 298 -11.41 -37.10 -32.30
CA ALA A 298 -11.36 -35.74 -32.85
C ALA A 298 -9.94 -35.14 -32.87
N GLU A 299 -9.09 -35.46 -31.88
CA GLU A 299 -7.69 -35.05 -31.82
C GLU A 299 -6.88 -35.61 -33.01
N ALA A 300 -7.15 -36.86 -33.38
CA ALA A 300 -6.56 -37.51 -34.55
C ALA A 300 -6.95 -36.86 -35.90
N ALA A 301 -8.05 -36.10 -35.92
CA ALA A 301 -8.57 -35.41 -37.11
C ALA A 301 -8.10 -33.94 -37.23
N GLY A 302 -7.35 -33.42 -36.25
CA GLY A 302 -6.53 -32.21 -36.39
C GLY A 302 -7.27 -30.90 -36.76
N GLY A 303 -8.52 -30.71 -36.32
CA GLY A 303 -9.31 -29.52 -36.69
C GLY A 303 -9.72 -28.64 -35.53
N VAL A 304 -9.03 -27.53 -35.28
CA VAL A 304 -9.48 -26.51 -34.31
C VAL A 304 -10.82 -25.94 -34.77
N LYS A 305 -11.87 -26.11 -33.95
CA LYS A 305 -13.15 -25.39 -34.07
C LYS A 305 -13.36 -24.56 -32.80
N ASP A 306 -13.77 -23.31 -32.98
CA ASP A 306 -14.18 -22.37 -31.93
C ASP A 306 -13.12 -22.07 -30.84
N GLY A 307 -11.85 -21.99 -31.22
CA GLY A 307 -10.76 -21.57 -30.31
C GLY A 307 -10.37 -22.59 -29.23
N VAL A 308 -11.02 -23.76 -29.20
CA VAL A 308 -10.70 -24.87 -28.30
C VAL A 308 -9.99 -25.96 -29.09
N LYS A 309 -8.85 -26.45 -28.57
CA LYS A 309 -8.16 -27.60 -29.15
C LYS A 309 -9.10 -28.81 -29.10
N THR A 310 -9.57 -29.24 -30.27
CA THR A 310 -10.32 -30.49 -30.45
C THR A 310 -9.43 -31.64 -30.00
N GLY A 311 -9.76 -32.25 -28.87
CA GLY A 311 -8.91 -33.26 -28.22
C GLY A 311 -8.65 -33.03 -26.73
N THR A 312 -9.11 -31.91 -26.17
CA THR A 312 -8.86 -31.63 -24.75
C THR A 312 -9.60 -32.64 -23.86
N LYS A 313 -8.85 -33.31 -22.97
CA LYS A 313 -9.38 -34.28 -22.01
C LYS A 313 -10.25 -33.56 -20.97
N LEU A 314 -11.48 -34.03 -20.80
CA LEU A 314 -12.40 -33.54 -19.79
C LEU A 314 -12.12 -34.18 -18.43
N SER A 315 -12.15 -33.33 -17.41
CA SER A 315 -12.09 -33.63 -15.98
C SER A 315 -13.50 -33.62 -15.37
N PHE A 316 -13.63 -34.11 -14.14
CA PHE A 316 -14.88 -33.95 -13.40
C PHE A 316 -15.17 -32.49 -13.03
N ASN A 317 -14.11 -31.69 -12.83
CA ASN A 317 -14.25 -30.28 -12.50
C ASN A 317 -15.00 -29.51 -13.61
N ASP A 318 -14.82 -29.88 -14.87
CA ASP A 318 -15.49 -29.22 -16.00
C ASP A 318 -17.01 -29.39 -15.94
N PHE A 319 -17.49 -30.59 -15.56
CA PHE A 319 -18.91 -30.84 -15.35
C PHE A 319 -19.46 -30.09 -14.14
N VAL A 320 -18.69 -30.04 -13.04
CA VAL A 320 -19.09 -29.30 -11.83
C VAL A 320 -19.18 -27.80 -12.10
N VAL A 321 -18.20 -27.21 -12.78
CA VAL A 321 -18.21 -25.79 -13.16
C VAL A 321 -19.40 -25.48 -14.06
N LYS A 322 -19.68 -26.32 -15.07
CA LYS A 322 -20.83 -26.12 -15.96
C LYS A 322 -22.16 -26.23 -15.20
N ALA A 323 -22.30 -27.21 -14.32
CA ALA A 323 -23.50 -27.39 -13.50
C ALA A 323 -23.71 -26.21 -12.55
N SER A 324 -22.66 -25.76 -11.85
CA SER A 324 -22.71 -24.58 -10.98
C SER A 324 -23.08 -23.32 -11.75
N ALA A 325 -22.54 -23.10 -12.95
CA ALA A 325 -22.88 -21.95 -13.78
C ALA A 325 -24.35 -21.95 -14.22
N LEU A 326 -24.90 -23.12 -14.57
CA LEU A 326 -26.33 -23.23 -14.90
C LEU A 326 -27.22 -23.01 -13.66
N ALA A 327 -26.84 -23.56 -12.51
CA ALA A 327 -27.56 -23.36 -11.26
C ALA A 327 -27.56 -21.89 -10.81
N LEU A 328 -26.46 -21.15 -11.02
CA LEU A 328 -26.37 -19.71 -10.76
C LEU A 328 -27.29 -18.88 -11.67
N ASN A 329 -27.64 -19.40 -12.86
CA ASN A 329 -28.62 -18.76 -13.74
C ASN A 329 -30.06 -19.08 -13.32
N ASP A 330 -30.31 -20.31 -12.85
CA ASP A 330 -31.64 -20.73 -12.38
C ASP A 330 -32.01 -20.05 -11.05
N VAL A 331 -31.04 -19.83 -10.16
CA VAL A 331 -31.21 -19.17 -8.85
C VAL A 331 -30.27 -17.97 -8.74
N PRO A 332 -30.65 -16.80 -9.31
CA PRO A 332 -29.73 -15.69 -9.45
C PRO A 332 -29.42 -14.97 -8.13
N GLU A 333 -30.22 -15.16 -7.07
CA GLU A 333 -29.94 -14.65 -5.73
C GLU A 333 -28.59 -15.17 -5.18
N VAL A 334 -28.21 -16.39 -5.54
CA VAL A 334 -26.92 -17.00 -5.14
C VAL A 334 -25.74 -16.36 -5.88
N ASN A 335 -25.99 -15.78 -7.06
CA ASN A 335 -24.99 -15.11 -7.89
C ASN A 335 -24.92 -13.59 -7.63
N SER A 336 -25.09 -13.16 -6.37
CA SER A 336 -25.13 -11.75 -6.01
C SER A 336 -23.98 -11.33 -5.10
N GLY A 337 -23.68 -10.04 -5.07
CA GLY A 337 -22.65 -9.42 -4.23
C GLY A 337 -23.25 -8.37 -3.28
N TRP A 338 -22.83 -8.40 -2.01
CA TRP A 338 -23.23 -7.41 -1.01
C TRP A 338 -22.28 -6.20 -1.02
N HIS A 339 -22.79 -5.02 -1.35
CA HIS A 339 -21.99 -3.77 -1.46
C HIS A 339 -22.27 -2.76 -0.33
N GLY A 340 -22.73 -3.24 0.84
CA GLY A 340 -23.04 -2.38 1.99
C GLY A 340 -24.48 -1.88 1.92
N ASP A 341 -24.75 -0.92 1.04
CA ASP A 341 -26.07 -0.26 0.94
C ASP A 341 -27.01 -0.92 -0.07
N PHE A 342 -26.47 -1.74 -0.97
CA PHE A 342 -27.25 -2.44 -1.99
C PHE A 342 -26.68 -3.83 -2.27
N VAL A 343 -27.56 -4.69 -2.81
CA VAL A 343 -27.20 -6.00 -3.37
C VAL A 343 -27.07 -5.84 -4.88
N ARG A 344 -25.94 -6.27 -5.45
CA ARG A 344 -25.74 -6.34 -6.90
C ARG A 344 -25.98 -7.76 -7.36
N GLN A 345 -26.84 -7.92 -8.35
CA GLN A 345 -27.14 -9.17 -9.03
C GLN A 345 -26.60 -9.13 -10.46
#